data_AF-A0A4V2UZM2-F1
#
_entry.id   AF-A0A4V2UZM2-F1
#
_cell.length_a   1.000
_cell.length_b   1.000
_cell.length_c   1.000
_cell.angle_alpha   90.00
_cell.angle_beta   90.00
_cell.angle_gamma   90.00
#
_symmetry.space_group_name_H-M   'P 1'
#
loop_
_entity.id
_entity.type
_entity.pdbx_description
1 polymer ?
#
loop_
_entity_poly.entity_id
_entity_poly.type
_entity_poly.pdbx_seq_one_letter_code
_entity_poly.pdbx_strand_id
1 'polypeptide(L)'
;MDSYDVVVVGAGTAGMPCAIEAVAAGARVLVVEQEPRPGGTLHVSLGQLSGAGARVQIARGIDDSPEAHIRDILRINRGTGRADILRRTVPMQGETIDWLLDLGFEMDPQCPAILHLHEAYRVARTYWGVEGGLSILKAIAPQFERAMAAPNATLRLSTQARRLLTGPGSAVQGVEIVPVDGGRSERIAAGAVVLASGGYGANSDMFARLTQGRPLFTAAMPGSTGSGIEMAQAVGAAIVGQDLFLPTYAGIVSRPGDNRIVWRQMPSLTPQVRQPWEIHLDGTGRRFVREDDESVDAREHALNDLADLMFWCVFDDAVLEAAPPLLPGWTREELDQAWSGHPSFVTAQGVDGLAAATGMDPARLAASLTDYAAACAGTAPDPTGRRHCPMPIRGPRYRAVKMHGIVLKTPAGIRVNDRMETCRADGSAISGLYALGEAIGGATLSGKGFVSGMSVTPALTLGRWLGRRLGTQLAGRACA
;
A
#
# COMPACT_ATOMS: atom_id res chain seq x y z
N MET A 1 -24.98 24.80 -15.46
CA MET A 1 -24.21 23.85 -14.64
C MET A 1 -24.08 22.61 -15.47
N ASP A 2 -22.86 22.22 -15.86
CA ASP A 2 -22.67 20.98 -16.59
C ASP A 2 -23.15 19.81 -15.73
N SER A 3 -23.80 18.84 -16.36
CA SER A 3 -24.42 17.71 -15.69
C SER A 3 -23.89 16.39 -16.25
N TYR A 4 -23.54 15.48 -15.35
CA TYR A 4 -23.04 14.15 -15.64
C TYR A 4 -23.85 13.13 -14.85
N ASP A 5 -23.97 11.90 -15.37
CA ASP A 5 -24.58 10.81 -14.62
C ASP A 5 -23.64 10.35 -13.51
N VAL A 6 -22.35 10.22 -13.83
CA VAL A 6 -21.31 9.78 -12.89
C VAL A 6 -20.11 10.71 -12.95
N VAL A 7 -19.67 11.21 -11.80
CA VAL A 7 -18.38 11.88 -11.64
C VAL A 7 -17.43 10.97 -10.86
N VAL A 8 -16.28 10.64 -11.45
CA VAL A 8 -15.21 9.86 -10.82
C VAL A 8 -14.08 10.81 -10.42
N VAL A 9 -13.75 10.85 -9.14
CA VAL A 9 -12.66 11.66 -8.58
C VAL A 9 -11.43 10.79 -8.38
N GLY A 10 -10.40 11.02 -9.21
CA GLY A 10 -9.16 10.25 -9.27
C GLY A 10 -9.15 9.27 -10.44
N ALA A 11 -8.11 9.33 -11.28
CA ALA A 11 -7.87 8.43 -12.41
C ALA A 11 -6.75 7.43 -12.08
N GLY A 12 -6.84 6.81 -10.89
CA GLY A 12 -5.92 5.75 -10.45
C GLY A 12 -6.48 4.33 -10.65
N THR A 13 -5.92 3.38 -9.92
CA THR A 13 -6.25 1.93 -9.99
C THR A 13 -7.74 1.62 -9.88
N ALA A 14 -8.51 2.37 -9.08
CA ALA A 14 -9.95 2.16 -8.95
C ALA A 14 -10.78 3.04 -9.91
N GLY A 15 -10.33 4.26 -10.16
CA GLY A 15 -11.11 5.24 -10.92
C GLY A 15 -11.13 4.97 -12.41
N MET A 16 -9.99 4.57 -13.00
CA MET A 16 -9.91 4.22 -14.42
C MET A 16 -10.88 3.08 -14.80
N PRO A 17 -10.88 1.91 -14.14
CA PRO A 17 -11.85 0.84 -14.46
C PRO A 17 -13.30 1.24 -14.18
N CYS A 18 -13.55 2.06 -13.14
CA CYS A 18 -14.88 2.59 -12.87
C CYS A 18 -15.40 3.44 -14.03
N ALA A 19 -14.56 4.33 -14.55
CA ALA A 19 -14.91 5.17 -15.69
C ALA A 19 -15.10 4.36 -16.98
N ILE A 20 -14.20 3.40 -17.27
CA ILE A 20 -14.30 2.51 -18.44
C ILE A 20 -15.68 1.83 -18.47
N GLU A 21 -16.06 1.21 -17.36
CA GLU A 21 -17.29 0.41 -17.30
C GLU A 21 -18.56 1.27 -17.22
N ALA A 22 -18.49 2.45 -16.59
CA ALA A 22 -19.61 3.40 -16.58
C ALA A 22 -19.88 3.99 -17.98
N VAL A 23 -18.82 4.36 -18.72
CA VAL A 23 -18.94 4.85 -20.10
C VAL A 23 -19.48 3.75 -21.01
N ALA A 24 -18.96 2.53 -20.90
CA ALA A 24 -19.42 1.38 -21.70
C ALA A 24 -20.89 1.03 -21.44
N ALA A 25 -21.39 1.28 -20.22
CA ALA A 25 -22.80 1.12 -19.87
C ALA A 25 -23.69 2.31 -20.29
N GLY A 26 -23.14 3.31 -20.96
CA GLY A 26 -23.89 4.42 -21.58
C GLY A 26 -24.10 5.66 -20.71
N ALA A 27 -23.52 5.72 -19.50
CA ALA A 27 -23.62 6.92 -18.67
C ALA A 27 -22.77 8.06 -19.22
N ARG A 28 -23.19 9.31 -18.99
CA ARG A 28 -22.37 10.49 -19.20
C ARG A 28 -21.39 10.65 -18.03
N VAL A 29 -20.09 10.47 -18.30
CA VAL A 29 -19.06 10.38 -17.25
C VAL A 29 -18.10 11.57 -17.30
N LEU A 30 -17.81 12.13 -16.13
CA LEU A 30 -16.67 13.03 -15.92
C LEU A 30 -15.63 12.34 -15.04
N VAL A 31 -14.37 12.38 -15.46
CA VAL A 31 -13.24 11.99 -14.62
C VAL A 31 -12.42 13.23 -14.29
N VAL A 32 -12.15 13.44 -13.00
CA VAL A 32 -11.34 14.55 -12.47
C VAL A 32 -10.07 13.98 -11.86
N GLU A 33 -8.91 14.40 -12.36
CA GLU A 33 -7.59 13.98 -11.89
C GLU A 33 -6.73 15.22 -11.63
N GLN A 34 -6.14 15.27 -10.43
CA GLN A 34 -5.34 16.42 -9.99
C GLN A 34 -3.94 16.37 -10.60
N GLU A 35 -3.43 15.19 -10.95
CA GLU A 35 -2.14 15.03 -11.60
C GLU A 35 -2.25 15.33 -13.12
N PRO A 36 -1.14 15.67 -13.79
CA PRO A 36 -1.13 15.91 -15.23
C PRO A 36 -1.27 14.64 -16.07
N ARG A 37 -1.36 13.46 -15.43
CA ARG A 37 -1.51 12.16 -16.10
C ARG A 37 -2.26 11.15 -15.21
N PRO A 38 -3.02 10.21 -15.80
CA PRO A 38 -3.67 9.14 -15.04
C PRO A 38 -2.67 8.08 -14.54
N GLY A 39 -3.17 7.16 -13.72
CA GLY A 39 -2.47 5.98 -13.23
C GLY A 39 -2.23 5.97 -11.71
N GLY A 40 -2.21 7.14 -11.07
CA GLY A 40 -2.04 7.24 -9.61
C GLY A 40 -0.83 6.46 -9.10
N THR A 41 -1.04 5.57 -8.12
CA THR A 41 0.04 4.77 -7.50
C THR A 41 0.59 3.66 -8.39
N LEU A 42 -0.02 3.34 -9.54
CA LEU A 42 0.52 2.33 -10.48
C LEU A 42 1.91 2.71 -11.02
N HIS A 43 2.27 4.00 -11.01
CA HIS A 43 3.60 4.47 -11.41
C HIS A 43 4.73 4.04 -10.47
N VAL A 44 4.42 3.70 -9.22
CA VAL A 44 5.43 3.34 -8.18
C VAL A 44 5.18 1.99 -7.51
N SER A 45 3.99 1.43 -7.69
CA SER A 45 3.60 0.14 -7.13
C SER A 45 4.37 -1.01 -7.77
N LEU A 46 4.65 -2.07 -7.00
CA LEU A 46 5.09 -3.36 -7.55
C LEU A 46 3.96 -4.13 -8.24
N GLY A 47 2.73 -3.61 -8.24
CA GLY A 47 1.63 -4.14 -9.03
C GLY A 47 1.21 -5.56 -8.63
N GLN A 48 1.44 -5.94 -7.37
CA GLN A 48 1.01 -7.24 -6.87
C GLN A 48 -0.52 -7.31 -6.87
N LEU A 49 -1.03 -8.37 -7.46
CA LEU A 49 -2.43 -8.77 -7.53
C LEU A 49 -2.59 -10.09 -6.80
N SER A 50 -3.71 -10.27 -6.11
CA SER A 50 -4.15 -11.58 -5.60
C SER A 50 -5.52 -11.93 -6.17
N GLY A 51 -5.76 -13.21 -6.44
CA GLY A 51 -7.06 -13.69 -6.90
C GLY A 51 -7.10 -15.19 -7.11
N ALA A 52 -8.25 -15.79 -6.80
CA ALA A 52 -8.50 -17.22 -6.98
C ALA A 52 -9.36 -17.46 -8.22
N GLY A 53 -9.12 -18.59 -8.89
CA GLY A 53 -9.93 -19.05 -10.02
C GLY A 53 -9.64 -18.38 -11.36
N ALA A 54 -8.49 -17.70 -11.50
CA ALA A 54 -8.06 -17.16 -12.80
C ALA A 54 -7.70 -18.30 -13.77
N ARG A 55 -7.90 -18.12 -15.08
CA ARG A 55 -7.60 -19.18 -16.08
C ARG A 55 -6.17 -19.71 -16.00
N VAL A 56 -5.20 -18.86 -15.68
CA VAL A 56 -3.79 -19.29 -15.54
C VAL A 56 -3.56 -20.19 -14.32
N GLN A 57 -4.28 -20.01 -13.20
CA GLN A 57 -4.21 -20.93 -12.06
C GLN A 57 -4.70 -22.31 -12.48
N ILE A 58 -5.85 -22.35 -13.15
CA ILE A 58 -6.46 -23.59 -13.64
C ILE A 58 -5.53 -24.30 -14.63
N ALA A 59 -4.95 -23.56 -15.59
CA ALA A 59 -4.02 -24.11 -16.57
C ALA A 59 -2.74 -24.70 -15.95
N ARG A 60 -2.34 -24.21 -14.76
CA ARG A 60 -1.19 -24.75 -13.99
C ARG A 60 -1.59 -25.85 -13.00
N GLY A 61 -2.85 -26.28 -13.00
CA GLY A 61 -3.34 -27.31 -12.07
C GLY A 61 -3.39 -26.87 -10.61
N ILE A 62 -3.47 -25.56 -10.35
CA ILE A 62 -3.58 -25.03 -8.98
C ILE A 62 -5.05 -25.10 -8.56
N ASP A 63 -5.33 -25.93 -7.54
CA ASP A 63 -6.65 -26.01 -6.91
C ASP A 63 -6.85 -24.86 -5.92
N ASP A 64 -7.80 -23.97 -6.22
CA ASP A 64 -8.08 -22.77 -5.43
C ASP A 64 -9.55 -22.34 -5.60
N SER A 65 -10.08 -21.61 -4.61
CA SER A 65 -11.45 -21.07 -4.66
C SER A 65 -11.55 -19.70 -3.99
N PRO A 66 -12.57 -18.88 -4.33
CA PRO A 66 -12.84 -17.63 -3.60
C PRO A 66 -13.00 -17.83 -2.09
N GLU A 67 -13.62 -18.92 -1.64
CA GLU A 67 -13.80 -19.23 -0.23
C GLU A 67 -12.47 -19.58 0.43
N ALA A 68 -11.61 -20.35 -0.24
CA ALA A 68 -10.26 -20.63 0.23
C ALA A 68 -9.44 -19.33 0.33
N HIS A 69 -9.58 -18.43 -0.65
CA HIS A 69 -8.95 -17.12 -0.64
C HIS A 69 -9.39 -16.28 0.56
N ILE A 70 -10.70 -16.17 0.79
CA ILE A 70 -11.24 -15.42 1.93
C ILE A 70 -10.71 -15.99 3.26
N ARG A 71 -10.69 -17.32 3.42
CA ARG A 71 -10.12 -17.95 4.63
C ARG A 71 -8.66 -17.57 4.84
N ASP A 72 -7.87 -17.53 3.77
CA ASP A 72 -6.45 -17.19 3.84
C ASP A 72 -6.23 -15.70 4.14
N ILE A 73 -7.03 -14.82 3.53
CA ILE A 73 -7.05 -13.39 3.86
C ILE A 73 -7.39 -13.17 5.34
N LEU A 74 -8.42 -13.86 5.85
CA LEU A 74 -8.84 -13.75 7.26
C LEU A 74 -7.79 -14.30 8.23
N ARG A 75 -7.04 -15.33 7.83
CA ARG A 75 -5.88 -15.81 8.60
C ARG A 75 -4.83 -14.71 8.70
N ILE A 76 -4.41 -14.14 7.57
CA ILE A 76 -3.35 -13.13 7.52
C ILE A 76 -3.78 -11.86 8.27
N ASN A 77 -5.01 -11.39 8.06
CA ASN A 77 -5.50 -10.18 8.72
C ASN A 77 -6.07 -10.39 10.14
N ARG A 78 -5.92 -11.59 10.71
CA ARG A 78 -6.39 -11.95 12.05
C ARG A 78 -7.89 -11.76 12.26
N GLY A 79 -8.67 -11.89 11.18
CA GLY A 79 -10.12 -11.75 11.18
C GLY A 79 -10.63 -10.32 11.35
N THR A 80 -9.76 -9.30 11.25
CA THR A 80 -10.15 -7.90 11.52
C THR A 80 -10.47 -7.08 10.27
N GLY A 81 -10.31 -7.66 9.06
CA GLY A 81 -10.76 -7.05 7.81
C GLY A 81 -12.29 -7.11 7.65
N ARG A 82 -12.83 -6.28 6.75
CA ARG A 82 -14.28 -6.20 6.45
C ARG A 82 -14.75 -7.40 5.63
N ALA A 83 -15.25 -8.42 6.31
CA ALA A 83 -15.74 -9.66 5.70
C ALA A 83 -16.88 -9.44 4.68
N ASP A 84 -17.75 -8.45 4.89
CA ASP A 84 -18.82 -8.09 3.95
C ASP A 84 -18.27 -7.57 2.62
N ILE A 85 -17.24 -6.72 2.66
CA ILE A 85 -16.57 -6.24 1.44
C ILE A 85 -15.73 -7.33 0.80
N LEU A 86 -15.06 -8.18 1.59
CA LEU A 86 -14.32 -9.35 1.08
C LEU A 86 -15.23 -10.30 0.29
N ARG A 87 -16.41 -10.63 0.82
CA ARG A 87 -17.42 -11.44 0.13
C ARG A 87 -17.96 -10.78 -1.14
N ARG A 88 -17.91 -9.45 -1.23
CA ARG A 88 -18.27 -8.71 -2.45
C ARG A 88 -17.17 -8.83 -3.51
N THR A 89 -15.91 -8.59 -3.15
CA THR A 89 -14.83 -8.45 -4.15
C THR A 89 -14.19 -9.79 -4.55
N VAL A 90 -13.88 -10.67 -3.59
CA VAL A 90 -13.02 -11.84 -3.83
C VAL A 90 -13.53 -12.78 -4.93
N PRO A 91 -14.85 -13.08 -5.02
CA PRO A 91 -15.36 -13.95 -6.09
C PRO A 91 -15.13 -13.43 -7.51
N MET A 92 -14.90 -12.12 -7.71
CA MET A 92 -14.71 -11.49 -9.01
C MET A 92 -13.23 -11.22 -9.35
N GLN A 93 -12.31 -11.55 -8.45
CA GLN A 93 -10.89 -11.22 -8.61
C GLN A 93 -10.20 -12.06 -9.69
N GLY A 94 -10.52 -13.35 -9.80
CA GLY A 94 -10.03 -14.21 -10.87
C GLY A 94 -10.39 -13.66 -12.25
N GLU A 95 -11.67 -13.32 -12.46
CA GLU A 95 -12.15 -12.68 -13.70
C GLU A 95 -11.47 -11.32 -13.96
N THR A 96 -11.12 -10.57 -12.91
CA THR A 96 -10.41 -9.30 -13.07
C THR A 96 -8.96 -9.49 -13.52
N ILE A 97 -8.30 -10.57 -13.08
CA ILE A 97 -6.97 -10.95 -13.59
C ILE A 97 -7.09 -11.41 -15.04
N ASP A 98 -8.08 -12.23 -15.38
CA ASP A 98 -8.34 -12.66 -16.76
C ASP A 98 -8.60 -11.47 -17.69
N TRP A 99 -9.39 -10.50 -17.23
CA TRP A 99 -9.62 -9.25 -17.94
C TRP A 99 -8.31 -8.49 -18.20
N LEU A 100 -7.43 -8.37 -17.20
CA LEU A 100 -6.12 -7.75 -17.41
C LEU A 100 -5.28 -8.50 -18.45
N LEU A 101 -5.27 -9.83 -18.41
CA LEU A 101 -4.55 -10.67 -19.38
C LEU A 101 -5.09 -10.47 -20.80
N ASP A 102 -6.41 -10.41 -20.97
CA ASP A 102 -7.06 -10.14 -22.26
C ASP A 102 -6.72 -8.73 -22.80
N LEU A 103 -6.39 -7.79 -21.91
CA LEU A 103 -5.92 -6.45 -22.25
C LEU A 103 -4.42 -6.36 -22.53
N GLY A 104 -3.69 -7.48 -22.49
CA GLY A 104 -2.24 -7.51 -22.74
C GLY A 104 -1.41 -7.20 -21.50
N PHE A 105 -1.91 -7.48 -20.30
CA PHE A 105 -1.10 -7.43 -19.09
C PHE A 105 0.10 -8.38 -19.19
N GLU A 106 1.30 -7.80 -19.25
CA GLU A 106 2.57 -8.51 -19.28
C GLU A 106 2.89 -9.09 -17.90
N MET A 107 2.25 -10.21 -17.60
CA MET A 107 2.44 -10.96 -16.37
C MET A 107 3.82 -11.62 -16.33
N ASP A 108 4.46 -11.56 -15.16
CA ASP A 108 5.74 -12.23 -14.93
C ASP A 108 5.60 -13.76 -15.10
N PRO A 109 6.53 -14.44 -15.83
CA PRO A 109 6.47 -15.88 -16.05
C PRO A 109 6.40 -16.74 -14.78
N GLN A 110 6.90 -16.23 -13.65
CA GLN A 110 6.84 -16.94 -12.37
C GLN A 110 5.39 -17.01 -11.83
N CYS A 111 4.50 -16.11 -12.25
CA CYS A 111 3.14 -16.01 -11.74
C CYS A 111 2.18 -17.07 -12.32
N PRO A 112 1.19 -17.54 -11.54
CA PRO A 112 0.98 -17.29 -10.12
C PRO A 112 2.03 -17.96 -9.23
N ALA A 113 2.39 -17.31 -8.12
CA ALA A 113 3.34 -17.84 -7.14
C ALA A 113 2.91 -17.55 -5.70
N ILE A 114 3.60 -18.19 -4.75
CA ILE A 114 3.61 -17.79 -3.34
C ILE A 114 4.66 -16.68 -3.19
N LEU A 115 4.25 -15.54 -2.65
CA LEU A 115 5.12 -14.40 -2.42
C LEU A 115 5.36 -14.23 -0.92
N HIS A 116 6.62 -14.14 -0.51
CA HIS A 116 7.05 -14.05 0.89
C HIS A 116 7.39 -12.64 1.36
N LEU A 117 7.13 -11.60 0.55
CA LEU A 117 7.43 -10.21 0.92
C LEU A 117 6.62 -9.75 2.15
N HIS A 118 5.40 -10.25 2.28
CA HIS A 118 4.55 -10.14 3.46
C HIS A 118 4.15 -11.55 3.89
N GLU A 119 3.32 -11.66 4.92
CA GLU A 119 2.76 -12.94 5.35
C GLU A 119 2.11 -13.67 4.17
N ALA A 120 2.68 -14.82 3.83
CA ALA A 120 2.43 -15.47 2.55
C ALA A 120 1.06 -16.14 2.52
N TYR A 121 0.44 -16.17 1.34
CA TYR A 121 -0.68 -17.07 1.08
C TYR A 121 -0.20 -18.53 1.10
N ARG A 122 -1.13 -19.45 1.40
CA ARG A 122 -0.89 -20.90 1.39
C ARG A 122 -0.97 -21.53 0.01
N VAL A 123 -1.54 -20.82 -0.96
CA VAL A 123 -1.73 -21.26 -2.34
C VAL A 123 -1.13 -20.21 -3.26
N ALA A 124 -0.50 -20.65 -4.35
CA ALA A 124 0.02 -19.76 -5.37
C ALA A 124 -1.14 -19.01 -6.07
N ARG A 125 -1.35 -17.76 -5.63
CA ARG A 125 -2.46 -16.89 -6.06
C ARG A 125 -2.05 -15.44 -6.23
N THR A 126 -0.75 -15.16 -6.15
CA THR A 126 -0.20 -13.81 -6.34
C THR A 126 0.35 -13.68 -7.75
N TYR A 127 0.01 -12.57 -8.40
CA TYR A 127 0.42 -12.22 -9.75
C TYR A 127 1.07 -10.83 -9.73
N TRP A 128 2.05 -10.60 -10.58
CA TRP A 128 2.64 -9.29 -10.81
C TRP A 128 3.08 -9.17 -12.27
N GLY A 129 3.27 -7.94 -12.72
CA GLY A 129 3.76 -7.67 -14.06
C GLY A 129 5.27 -7.57 -14.10
N VAL A 130 5.85 -7.74 -15.29
CA VAL A 130 7.29 -7.61 -15.53
C VAL A 130 7.85 -6.23 -15.14
N GLU A 131 7.02 -5.19 -15.16
CA GLU A 131 7.34 -3.82 -14.71
C GLU A 131 6.47 -3.39 -13.50
N GLY A 132 5.95 -4.36 -12.76
CA GLY A 132 5.08 -4.12 -11.61
C GLY A 132 3.78 -3.40 -11.97
N GLY A 133 3.47 -2.30 -11.27
CA GLY A 133 2.25 -1.53 -11.49
C GLY A 133 2.15 -0.91 -12.88
N LEU A 134 3.29 -0.66 -13.55
CA LEU A 134 3.30 -0.12 -14.91
C LEU A 134 2.75 -1.12 -15.93
N SER A 135 2.96 -2.43 -15.75
CA SER A 135 2.36 -3.44 -16.64
C SER A 135 0.83 -3.42 -16.55
N ILE A 136 0.26 -3.17 -15.36
CA ILE A 136 -1.18 -2.98 -15.19
C ILE A 136 -1.62 -1.71 -15.91
N LEU A 137 -0.90 -0.60 -15.70
CA LEU A 137 -1.22 0.67 -16.34
C LEU A 137 -1.18 0.56 -17.87
N LYS A 138 -0.16 -0.08 -18.45
CA LYS A 138 -0.02 -0.32 -19.89
C LYS A 138 -1.19 -1.12 -20.46
N ALA A 139 -1.73 -2.08 -19.72
CA ALA A 139 -2.90 -2.85 -20.14
C ALA A 139 -4.19 -2.01 -20.11
N ILE A 140 -4.41 -1.21 -19.07
CA ILE A 140 -5.68 -0.48 -18.87
C ILE A 140 -5.72 0.90 -19.55
N ALA A 141 -4.59 1.56 -19.74
CA ALA A 141 -4.53 2.93 -20.28
C ALA A 141 -5.16 3.04 -21.68
N PRO A 142 -4.90 2.12 -22.64
CA PRO A 142 -5.55 2.18 -23.95
C PRO A 142 -7.09 2.02 -23.88
N GLN A 143 -7.61 1.26 -22.91
CA GLN A 143 -9.05 1.15 -22.70
C GLN A 143 -9.62 2.44 -22.10
N PHE A 144 -8.90 3.03 -21.14
CA PHE A 144 -9.30 4.28 -20.51
C PHE A 144 -9.30 5.43 -21.52
N GLU A 145 -8.27 5.54 -22.36
CA GLU A 145 -8.19 6.53 -23.44
C GLU A 145 -9.36 6.38 -24.43
N ARG A 146 -9.66 5.15 -24.85
CA ARG A 146 -10.84 4.88 -25.70
C ARG A 146 -12.15 5.26 -25.02
N ALA A 147 -12.30 4.98 -23.73
CA ALA A 147 -13.48 5.38 -22.98
C ALA A 147 -13.59 6.91 -22.87
N MET A 148 -12.49 7.61 -22.60
CA MET A 148 -12.49 9.08 -22.49
C MET A 148 -12.63 9.82 -23.83
N ALA A 149 -12.36 9.14 -24.94
CA ALA A 149 -12.63 9.65 -26.29
C ALA A 149 -14.10 9.46 -26.74
N ALA A 150 -14.91 8.71 -25.99
CA ALA A 150 -16.33 8.51 -26.29
C ALA A 150 -17.12 9.82 -26.11
N PRO A 151 -18.20 10.05 -26.89
CA PRO A 151 -18.97 11.29 -26.83
C PRO A 151 -19.67 11.54 -25.48
N ASN A 152 -19.89 10.49 -24.70
CA ASN A 152 -20.47 10.53 -23.36
C ASN A 152 -19.40 10.61 -22.24
N ALA A 153 -18.14 10.93 -22.55
CA ALA A 153 -17.09 11.00 -21.55
C ALA A 153 -16.35 12.34 -21.57
N THR A 154 -15.77 12.71 -20.44
CA THR A 154 -14.94 13.89 -20.30
C THR A 154 -13.85 13.64 -19.27
N LEU A 155 -12.60 13.95 -19.61
CA LEU A 155 -11.46 13.92 -18.71
C LEU A 155 -10.97 15.34 -18.40
N ARG A 156 -10.69 15.62 -17.12
CA ARG A 156 -10.07 16.86 -16.63
C ARG A 156 -8.84 16.50 -15.81
N LEU A 157 -7.67 16.60 -16.44
CA LEU A 157 -6.36 16.48 -15.79
C LEU A 157 -5.98 17.81 -15.13
N SER A 158 -4.99 17.80 -14.25
CA SER A 158 -4.54 18.98 -13.51
C SER A 158 -5.71 19.75 -12.86
N THR A 159 -6.71 19.02 -12.38
CA THR A 159 -7.96 19.57 -11.83
C THR A 159 -8.29 18.88 -10.52
N GLN A 160 -8.47 19.65 -9.45
CA GLN A 160 -8.82 19.15 -8.13
C GLN A 160 -10.32 19.18 -7.90
N ALA A 161 -10.88 18.08 -7.40
CA ALA A 161 -12.17 18.12 -6.72
C ALA A 161 -11.98 18.69 -5.31
N ARG A 162 -12.69 19.78 -4.99
CA ARG A 162 -12.47 20.55 -3.75
C ARG A 162 -13.59 20.38 -2.72
N ARG A 163 -14.83 20.24 -3.18
CA ARG A 163 -16.00 20.19 -2.29
C ARG A 163 -17.15 19.40 -2.91
N LEU A 164 -17.84 18.59 -2.12
CA LEU A 164 -19.09 17.94 -2.53
C LEU A 164 -20.25 18.94 -2.47
N LEU A 165 -21.12 18.88 -3.46
CA LEU A 165 -22.33 19.71 -3.53
C LEU A 165 -23.51 18.89 -2.99
N THR A 166 -24.16 19.38 -1.95
CA THR A 166 -25.30 18.70 -1.31
C THR A 166 -26.61 19.40 -1.62
N GLY A 167 -27.65 18.63 -1.92
CA GLY A 167 -29.02 19.09 -2.09
C GLY A 167 -29.91 18.81 -0.86
N PRO A 168 -31.25 18.88 -1.03
CA PRO A 168 -32.21 18.53 0.01
C PRO A 168 -31.97 17.14 0.59
N GLY A 169 -32.19 16.96 1.90
CA GLY A 169 -31.97 15.68 2.59
C GLY A 169 -30.50 15.25 2.68
N SER A 170 -29.55 16.18 2.46
CA SER A 170 -28.10 15.93 2.49
C SER A 170 -27.61 14.93 1.44
N ALA A 171 -28.36 14.76 0.34
CA ALA A 171 -27.91 13.97 -0.80
C ALA A 171 -26.79 14.71 -1.55
N VAL A 172 -25.74 14.00 -1.95
CA VAL A 172 -24.69 14.55 -2.82
C VAL A 172 -25.21 14.56 -4.26
N GLN A 173 -25.12 15.72 -4.90
CA GLN A 173 -25.66 15.99 -6.25
C GLN A 173 -24.61 16.56 -7.20
N GLY A 174 -23.33 16.53 -6.80
CA GLY A 174 -22.27 17.14 -7.59
C GLY A 174 -21.00 17.38 -6.83
N VAL A 175 -20.07 18.04 -7.52
CA VAL A 175 -18.75 18.39 -7.00
C VAL A 175 -18.33 19.76 -7.53
N GLU A 176 -17.58 20.48 -6.71
CA GLU A 176 -16.87 21.69 -7.10
C GLU A 176 -15.44 21.31 -7.49
N ILE A 177 -15.02 21.69 -8.70
CA ILE A 177 -13.69 21.42 -9.25
C ILE A 177 -12.93 22.72 -9.47
N VAL A 178 -11.61 22.67 -9.34
CA VAL A 178 -10.72 23.83 -9.51
C VAL A 178 -9.46 23.38 -10.25
N PRO A 179 -9.00 24.10 -11.29
CA PRO A 179 -7.68 23.90 -11.87
C PRO A 179 -6.57 23.99 -10.82
N VAL A 180 -5.55 23.14 -10.91
CA VAL A 180 -4.44 23.11 -9.94
C VAL A 180 -3.63 24.41 -9.96
N ASP A 181 -3.63 25.14 -11.07
CA ASP A 181 -2.97 26.45 -11.24
C ASP A 181 -3.76 27.64 -10.66
N GLY A 182 -4.89 27.40 -9.99
CA GLY A 182 -5.67 28.45 -9.33
C GLY A 182 -6.69 29.16 -10.23
N GLY A 183 -7.06 28.54 -11.35
CA GLY A 183 -8.15 29.00 -12.21
C GLY A 183 -9.53 29.03 -11.53
N ARG A 184 -10.55 29.47 -12.27
CA ARG A 184 -11.92 29.63 -11.76
C ARG A 184 -12.50 28.28 -11.35
N SER A 185 -13.07 28.21 -10.15
CA SER A 185 -13.85 27.07 -9.66
C SER A 185 -15.10 26.83 -10.52
N GLU A 186 -15.41 25.57 -10.81
CA GLU A 186 -16.61 25.15 -11.53
C GLU A 186 -17.45 24.21 -10.67
N ARG A 187 -18.77 24.42 -10.68
CA ARG A 187 -19.73 23.51 -10.02
C ARG A 187 -20.28 22.55 -11.07
N ILE A 188 -20.17 21.25 -10.80
CA ILE A 188 -20.62 20.18 -11.69
C ILE A 188 -21.74 19.40 -11.01
N ALA A 189 -22.86 19.21 -11.72
CA ALA A 189 -23.96 18.36 -11.25
C ALA A 189 -23.67 16.90 -11.59
N ALA A 190 -24.05 16.00 -10.67
CA ALA A 190 -23.79 14.57 -10.77
C ALA A 190 -24.96 13.76 -10.21
N GLY A 191 -25.37 12.70 -10.93
CA GLY A 191 -26.25 11.66 -10.38
C GLY A 191 -25.56 10.82 -9.29
N ALA A 192 -24.27 10.58 -9.46
CA ALA A 192 -23.40 9.96 -8.47
C ALA A 192 -21.98 10.56 -8.51
N VAL A 193 -21.37 10.69 -7.33
CA VAL A 193 -19.95 11.03 -7.17
C VAL A 193 -19.21 9.82 -6.57
N VAL A 194 -18.16 9.37 -7.24
CA VAL A 194 -17.31 8.25 -6.82
C VAL A 194 -15.95 8.78 -6.41
N LEU A 195 -15.63 8.69 -5.12
CA LEU A 195 -14.32 9.04 -4.57
C LEU A 195 -13.35 7.87 -4.74
N ALA A 196 -12.50 7.95 -5.78
CA ALA A 196 -11.43 7.01 -6.10
C ALA A 196 -10.04 7.68 -5.95
N SER A 197 -9.93 8.61 -4.99
CA SER A 197 -8.83 9.58 -4.84
C SER A 197 -7.54 9.02 -4.21
N GLY A 198 -7.47 7.72 -3.94
CA GLY A 198 -6.38 7.12 -3.17
C GLY A 198 -6.40 7.51 -1.68
N GLY A 199 -5.29 7.22 -1.00
CA GLY A 199 -5.12 7.45 0.43
C GLY A 199 -4.48 8.80 0.77
N TYR A 200 -3.90 8.89 1.96
CA TYR A 200 -3.25 10.08 2.52
C TYR A 200 -1.76 9.87 2.85
N GLY A 201 -1.10 8.96 2.13
CA GLY A 201 0.27 8.52 2.43
C GLY A 201 1.35 9.60 2.21
N ALA A 202 1.00 10.78 1.69
CA ALA A 202 1.89 11.93 1.57
C ALA A 202 1.53 13.09 2.53
N ASN A 203 0.54 12.91 3.41
CA ASN A 203 0.07 13.92 4.35
C ASN A 203 0.35 13.47 5.79
N SER A 204 1.50 13.89 6.34
CA SER A 204 1.94 13.50 7.68
C SER A 204 0.96 13.94 8.78
N ASP A 205 0.33 15.10 8.65
CA ASP A 205 -0.61 15.62 9.65
C ASP A 205 -1.90 14.79 9.69
N MET A 206 -2.48 14.50 8.53
CA MET A 206 -3.64 13.61 8.44
C MET A 206 -3.27 12.20 8.89
N PHE A 207 -2.07 11.72 8.54
CA PHE A 207 -1.61 10.41 8.95
C PHE A 207 -1.55 10.29 10.47
N ALA A 208 -0.88 11.22 11.16
CA ALA A 208 -0.81 11.26 12.61
C ALA A 208 -2.22 11.33 13.23
N ARG A 209 -3.10 12.19 12.70
CA ARG A 209 -4.50 12.32 13.18
C ARG A 209 -5.29 11.01 13.06
N LEU A 210 -5.12 10.27 11.96
CA LEU A 210 -5.87 9.05 11.68
C LEU A 210 -5.19 7.76 12.15
N THR A 211 -4.03 7.85 12.81
CA THR A 211 -3.27 6.70 13.31
C THR A 211 -2.80 6.89 14.75
N GLN A 212 -3.48 7.73 15.54
CA GLN A 212 -3.17 7.95 16.96
C GLN A 212 -1.75 8.47 17.21
N GLY A 213 -1.27 9.38 16.35
CA GLY A 213 0.02 10.05 16.49
C GLY A 213 1.23 9.26 15.97
N ARG A 214 1.02 8.17 15.22
CA ARG A 214 2.13 7.40 14.63
C ARG A 214 2.90 8.25 13.61
N PRO A 215 4.23 8.09 13.50
CA PRO A 215 5.00 8.76 12.46
C PRO A 215 4.70 8.16 11.09
N LEU A 216 4.80 8.99 10.06
CA LEU A 216 4.68 8.56 8.67
C LEU A 216 6.07 8.44 8.08
N PHE A 217 6.45 7.25 7.60
CA PHE A 217 7.56 7.04 6.67
C PHE A 217 7.02 6.35 5.43
N THR A 218 7.22 6.89 4.24
CA THR A 218 6.30 6.62 3.13
C THR A 218 6.96 6.50 1.77
N ALA A 219 6.45 5.56 0.97
CA ALA A 219 6.72 5.45 -0.46
C ALA A 219 5.57 5.98 -1.33
N ALA A 220 4.55 6.62 -0.73
CA ALA A 220 3.38 7.10 -1.45
C ALA A 220 3.73 8.24 -2.41
N MET A 221 2.95 8.33 -3.49
CA MET A 221 3.03 9.46 -4.43
C MET A 221 2.67 10.80 -3.73
N PRO A 222 3.30 11.93 -4.09
CA PRO A 222 3.01 13.24 -3.50
C PRO A 222 1.52 13.64 -3.54
N GLY A 223 0.80 13.22 -4.59
CA GLY A 223 -0.64 13.48 -4.72
C GLY A 223 -1.54 12.72 -3.74
N SER A 224 -1.03 11.79 -2.94
CA SER A 224 -1.80 11.04 -1.94
C SER A 224 -2.03 11.87 -0.68
N THR A 225 -2.90 12.89 -0.78
CA THR A 225 -3.09 13.92 0.25
C THR A 225 -4.30 13.71 1.16
N GLY A 226 -5.19 12.76 0.83
CA GLY A 226 -6.43 12.52 1.56
C GLY A 226 -7.58 13.47 1.24
N SER A 227 -7.50 14.22 0.14
CA SER A 227 -8.54 15.20 -0.26
C SER A 227 -9.95 14.62 -0.35
N GLY A 228 -10.10 13.40 -0.87
CA GLY A 228 -11.39 12.70 -0.92
C GLY A 228 -11.95 12.35 0.46
N ILE A 229 -11.08 12.02 1.42
CA ILE A 229 -11.47 11.72 2.81
C ILE A 229 -12.00 12.99 3.48
N GLU A 230 -11.30 14.12 3.34
CA GLU A 230 -11.77 15.41 3.86
C GLU A 230 -13.12 15.82 3.26
N MET A 231 -13.27 15.69 1.94
CA MET A 231 -14.54 15.97 1.26
C MET A 231 -15.69 15.09 1.78
N ALA A 232 -15.45 13.80 2.00
CA ALA A 232 -16.46 12.89 2.53
C ALA A 232 -16.82 13.23 3.99
N GLN A 233 -15.83 13.53 4.83
CA GLN A 233 -16.05 13.94 6.22
C GLN A 233 -16.89 15.22 6.31
N ALA A 234 -16.65 16.19 5.42
CA ALA A 234 -17.38 17.45 5.38
C ALA A 234 -18.89 17.29 5.12
N VAL A 235 -19.33 16.16 4.54
CA VAL A 235 -20.75 15.82 4.33
C VAL A 235 -21.27 14.76 5.31
N GLY A 236 -20.50 14.45 6.35
CA GLY A 236 -20.89 13.57 7.46
C GLY A 236 -20.52 12.10 7.28
N ALA A 237 -19.66 11.74 6.31
CA ALA A 237 -19.17 10.37 6.20
C ALA A 237 -18.30 10.00 7.40
N ALA A 238 -18.49 8.78 7.92
CA ALA A 238 -17.65 8.25 8.99
C ALA A 238 -16.30 7.78 8.44
N ILE A 239 -15.25 7.98 9.22
CA ILE A 239 -13.90 7.44 8.95
C ILE A 239 -13.64 6.30 9.93
N VAL A 240 -13.17 5.17 9.41
CA VAL A 240 -12.95 3.93 10.16
C VAL A 240 -11.58 3.34 9.86
N GLY A 241 -11.09 2.45 10.74
CA GLY A 241 -9.81 1.73 10.56
C GLY A 241 -8.59 2.40 11.17
N GLN A 242 -8.78 3.43 12.02
CA GLN A 242 -7.71 4.17 12.70
C GLN A 242 -6.88 3.28 13.65
N ASP A 243 -7.46 2.20 14.16
CA ASP A 243 -6.86 1.23 15.08
C ASP A 243 -6.20 0.02 14.36
N LEU A 244 -6.19 0.03 13.02
CA LEU A 244 -5.72 -1.08 12.18
C LEU A 244 -4.35 -0.80 11.54
N PHE A 245 -3.60 0.17 12.05
CA PHE A 245 -2.29 0.49 11.52
C PHE A 245 -1.31 -0.69 11.67
N LEU A 246 -0.63 -1.03 10.57
CA LEU A 246 0.49 -1.96 10.52
C LEU A 246 1.51 -1.43 9.50
N PRO A 247 2.78 -1.21 9.89
CA PRO A 247 3.84 -0.85 8.95
C PRO A 247 4.42 -2.09 8.24
N THR A 248 5.07 -1.86 7.10
CA THR A 248 5.90 -2.85 6.42
C THR A 248 7.34 -2.80 6.92
N TYR A 249 7.96 -3.98 7.05
CA TYR A 249 9.36 -4.15 7.43
C TYR A 249 10.27 -4.11 6.19
N ALA A 250 11.18 -3.18 5.96
CA ALA A 250 11.49 -1.89 6.57
C ALA A 250 12.08 -1.02 5.45
N GLY A 251 12.36 0.26 5.69
CA GLY A 251 12.95 1.13 4.69
C GLY A 251 13.90 2.16 5.23
N ILE A 252 14.70 2.71 4.33
CA ILE A 252 15.71 3.72 4.61
C ILE A 252 15.19 5.04 4.04
N VAL A 253 15.19 6.08 4.88
CA VAL A 253 14.82 7.43 4.43
C VAL A 253 15.79 7.91 3.35
N SER A 254 15.26 8.49 2.28
CA SER A 254 16.05 8.89 1.11
C SER A 254 16.95 10.09 1.39
N ARG A 255 16.54 10.96 2.32
CA ARG A 255 17.26 12.19 2.68
C ARG A 255 17.19 12.43 4.19
N PRO A 256 18.25 13.03 4.77
CA PRO A 256 18.22 13.53 6.14
C PRO A 256 17.01 14.44 6.39
N GLY A 257 16.26 14.20 7.47
CA GLY A 257 15.16 15.06 7.90
C GLY A 257 13.87 14.96 7.08
N ASP A 258 13.80 14.08 6.08
CA ASP A 258 12.59 13.75 5.34
C ASP A 258 12.03 12.39 5.80
N ASN A 259 10.80 12.09 5.41
CA ASN A 259 10.11 10.83 5.67
C ASN A 259 9.87 9.97 4.42
N ARG A 260 10.44 10.37 3.28
CA ARG A 260 10.34 9.65 2.02
C ARG A 260 11.25 8.44 1.97
N ILE A 261 10.73 7.35 1.40
CA ILE A 261 11.45 6.09 1.18
C ILE A 261 11.32 5.71 -0.29
N VAL A 262 12.45 5.39 -0.92
CA VAL A 262 12.45 4.81 -2.27
C VAL A 262 12.15 3.32 -2.16
N TRP A 263 10.94 2.92 -2.57
CA TRP A 263 10.48 1.53 -2.43
C TRP A 263 11.40 0.50 -3.10
N ARG A 264 12.01 0.83 -4.24
CA ARG A 264 12.95 -0.07 -4.95
C ARG A 264 14.28 -0.27 -4.24
N GLN A 265 14.60 0.58 -3.26
CA GLN A 265 15.83 0.56 -2.46
C GLN A 265 15.60 -0.11 -1.09
N MET A 266 14.51 -0.88 -0.92
CA MET A 266 14.25 -1.60 0.32
C MET A 266 15.36 -2.63 0.62
N PRO A 267 15.69 -2.85 1.90
CA PRO A 267 16.61 -3.91 2.32
C PRO A 267 15.99 -5.31 2.13
N SER A 268 16.83 -6.28 1.80
CA SER A 268 16.44 -7.69 1.66
C SER A 268 16.42 -8.38 3.02
N LEU A 269 15.32 -8.16 3.75
CA LEU A 269 15.13 -8.67 5.12
C LEU A 269 14.12 -9.81 5.20
N THR A 270 13.76 -10.44 4.08
CA THR A 270 12.82 -11.57 4.06
C THR A 270 13.60 -12.89 4.19
N PRO A 271 13.49 -13.65 5.30
CA PRO A 271 14.32 -14.83 5.55
C PRO A 271 14.18 -15.93 4.50
N GLN A 272 13.02 -16.01 3.84
CA GLN A 272 12.75 -16.93 2.74
C GLN A 272 13.52 -16.57 1.45
N VAL A 273 13.95 -15.31 1.31
CA VAL A 273 14.72 -14.81 0.16
C VAL A 273 16.21 -14.67 0.53
N ARG A 274 16.48 -14.09 1.71
CA ARG A 274 17.81 -13.88 2.25
C ARG A 274 17.77 -14.10 3.76
N GLN A 275 18.39 -15.18 4.22
CA GLN A 275 18.60 -15.43 5.65
C GLN A 275 19.43 -14.28 6.27
N PRO A 276 19.11 -13.85 7.51
CA PRO A 276 19.75 -12.70 8.13
C PRO A 276 21.16 -13.01 8.62
N TRP A 277 22.09 -12.07 8.45
CA TRP A 277 23.47 -12.15 9.01
C TRP A 277 23.72 -11.08 10.06
N GLU A 278 23.01 -9.97 9.90
CA GLU A 278 22.82 -8.83 10.78
C GLU A 278 21.94 -9.15 12.00
N ILE A 279 22.00 -8.30 13.03
CA ILE A 279 21.03 -8.24 14.13
C ILE A 279 20.23 -6.94 14.10
N HIS A 280 18.99 -6.98 14.57
CA HIS A 280 18.11 -5.80 14.60
C HIS A 280 17.94 -5.30 16.03
N LEU A 281 18.36 -4.05 16.27
CA LEU A 281 18.37 -3.41 17.57
C LEU A 281 17.39 -2.24 17.61
N ASP A 282 16.64 -2.12 18.70
CA ASP A 282 15.87 -0.92 18.99
C ASP A 282 16.80 0.30 19.21
N GLY A 283 16.21 1.49 19.36
CA GLY A 283 16.99 2.71 19.63
C GLY A 283 17.83 2.68 20.91
N THR A 284 17.64 1.70 21.80
CA THR A 284 18.39 1.55 23.05
C THR A 284 19.53 0.52 22.96
N GLY A 285 19.65 -0.20 21.84
CA GLY A 285 20.67 -1.24 21.63
C GLY A 285 20.23 -2.63 22.04
N ARG A 286 18.93 -2.87 22.24
CA ARG A 286 18.37 -4.21 22.55
C ARG A 286 17.80 -4.84 21.30
N ARG A 287 18.03 -6.15 21.14
CA ARG A 287 17.30 -6.95 20.15
C ARG A 287 15.83 -7.02 20.52
N PHE A 288 14.95 -6.81 19.55
CA PHE A 288 13.49 -6.75 19.75
C PHE A 288 12.73 -7.79 18.92
N VAL A 289 13.40 -8.48 18.01
CA VAL A 289 12.78 -9.41 17.06
C VAL A 289 13.70 -10.59 16.79
N ARG A 290 13.10 -11.73 16.49
CA ARG A 290 13.78 -12.88 15.90
C ARG A 290 13.95 -12.63 14.40
N GLU A 291 15.17 -12.30 13.95
CA GLU A 291 15.39 -11.83 12.56
C GLU A 291 15.11 -12.91 11.50
N ASP A 292 15.25 -14.21 11.86
CA ASP A 292 15.01 -15.35 10.98
C ASP A 292 13.59 -15.94 11.11
N ASP A 293 12.66 -15.22 11.76
CA ASP A 293 11.26 -15.65 11.85
C ASP A 293 10.60 -15.62 10.45
N GLU A 294 10.09 -16.77 10.03
CA GLU A 294 9.39 -16.92 8.76
C GLU A 294 8.08 -16.11 8.73
N SER A 295 7.47 -15.82 9.88
CA SER A 295 6.31 -14.94 9.92
C SER A 295 6.74 -13.48 9.73
N VAL A 296 6.51 -12.96 8.53
CA VAL A 296 6.69 -11.53 8.24
C VAL A 296 5.71 -10.71 9.08
N ASP A 297 4.48 -11.21 9.30
CA ASP A 297 3.47 -10.56 10.14
C ASP A 297 3.98 -10.32 11.57
N ALA A 298 4.61 -11.33 12.18
CA ALA A 298 5.18 -11.20 13.53
C ALA A 298 6.25 -10.10 13.59
N ARG A 299 7.10 -10.00 12.57
CA ARG A 299 8.19 -9.01 12.51
C ARG A 299 7.67 -7.60 12.22
N GLU A 300 6.67 -7.45 11.35
CA GLU A 300 5.96 -6.19 11.12
C GLU A 300 5.24 -5.72 12.39
N HIS A 301 4.61 -6.62 13.13
CA HIS A 301 3.95 -6.29 14.39
C HIS A 301 4.93 -5.81 15.47
N ALA A 302 6.12 -6.41 15.55
CA ALA A 302 7.16 -6.02 16.51
C ALA A 302 7.60 -4.55 16.35
N LEU A 303 7.45 -3.96 15.16
CA LEU A 303 7.75 -2.54 14.95
C LEU A 303 6.79 -1.60 15.71
N ASN A 304 5.57 -2.03 16.01
CA ASN A 304 4.57 -1.18 16.67
C ASN A 304 4.94 -0.83 18.11
N ASP A 305 5.86 -1.58 18.73
CA ASP A 305 6.34 -1.34 20.09
C ASP A 305 7.58 -0.44 20.11
N LEU A 306 8.13 -0.10 18.94
CA LEU A 306 9.31 0.76 18.81
C LEU A 306 8.93 2.23 18.75
N ALA A 307 9.70 3.05 19.45
CA ALA A 307 9.69 4.50 19.26
C ALA A 307 10.01 4.83 17.80
N ASP A 308 9.19 5.69 17.22
CA ASP A 308 9.27 6.13 15.83
C ASP A 308 9.29 5.01 14.76
N LEU A 309 8.84 3.79 15.11
CA LEU A 309 8.97 2.59 14.25
C LEU A 309 10.42 2.33 13.80
N MET A 310 11.40 2.83 14.55
CA MET A 310 12.79 2.92 14.16
C MET A 310 13.61 1.83 14.80
N PHE A 311 14.49 1.22 14.01
CA PHE A 311 15.50 0.29 14.49
C PHE A 311 16.80 0.41 13.70
N TRP A 312 17.86 -0.18 14.25
CA TRP A 312 19.16 -0.28 13.61
C TRP A 312 19.44 -1.72 13.19
N CYS A 313 19.81 -1.89 11.93
CA CYS A 313 20.37 -3.13 11.40
C CYS A 313 21.89 -3.10 11.57
N VAL A 314 22.44 -3.92 12.47
CA VAL A 314 23.85 -3.89 12.89
C VAL A 314 24.61 -5.13 12.41
N PHE A 315 25.81 -4.91 11.89
CA PHE A 315 26.76 -5.93 11.41
C PHE A 315 28.19 -5.37 11.42
N ASP A 316 29.19 -6.14 11.01
CA ASP A 316 30.58 -5.69 10.85
C ASP A 316 31.10 -5.93 9.44
N ASP A 317 32.33 -5.50 9.15
CA ASP A 317 32.94 -5.66 7.83
C ASP A 317 33.06 -7.14 7.40
N ALA A 318 33.28 -8.06 8.35
CA ALA A 318 33.37 -9.48 8.03
C ALA A 318 32.01 -10.03 7.57
N VAL A 319 30.91 -9.62 8.22
CA VAL A 319 29.56 -9.93 7.75
C VAL A 319 29.28 -9.29 6.39
N LEU A 320 29.69 -8.03 6.18
CA LEU A 320 29.49 -7.35 4.90
C LEU A 320 30.18 -8.08 3.74
N GLU A 321 31.36 -8.65 3.98
CA GLU A 321 32.13 -9.40 2.98
C GLU A 321 31.54 -10.79 2.71
N ALA A 322 31.06 -11.49 3.74
CA ALA A 322 30.61 -12.88 3.64
C ALA A 322 29.13 -13.03 3.23
N ALA A 323 28.27 -12.08 3.63
CA ALA A 323 26.82 -12.21 3.46
C ALA A 323 26.36 -11.85 2.04
N PRO A 324 25.27 -12.47 1.55
CA PRO A 324 24.56 -11.95 0.38
C PRO A 324 24.16 -10.48 0.58
N PRO A 325 24.12 -9.65 -0.48
CA PRO A 325 23.87 -8.21 -0.36
C PRO A 325 22.60 -7.88 0.43
N LEU A 326 22.74 -7.07 1.49
CA LEU A 326 21.61 -6.56 2.28
C LEU A 326 20.75 -5.57 1.48
N LEU A 327 21.40 -4.77 0.62
CA LEU A 327 20.77 -3.67 -0.13
C LEU A 327 20.89 -3.92 -1.64
N PRO A 328 20.22 -4.95 -2.19
CA PRO A 328 20.40 -5.35 -3.59
C PRO A 328 19.87 -4.31 -4.60
N GLY A 329 19.00 -3.40 -4.16
CA GLY A 329 18.45 -2.32 -4.98
C GLY A 329 19.30 -1.05 -5.03
N TRP A 330 20.45 -1.02 -4.36
CA TRP A 330 21.37 0.12 -4.35
C TRP A 330 22.57 -0.15 -5.27
N THR A 331 22.99 0.83 -6.07
CA THR A 331 24.24 0.72 -6.82
C THR A 331 25.44 0.84 -5.88
N ARG A 332 26.62 0.43 -6.38
CA ARG A 332 27.85 0.61 -5.63
C ARG A 332 28.14 2.08 -5.34
N GLU A 333 27.94 2.98 -6.31
CA GLU A 333 28.14 4.41 -6.07
C GLU A 333 27.15 4.97 -5.03
N GLU A 334 25.88 4.55 -5.06
CA GLU A 334 24.88 4.96 -4.09
C GLU A 334 25.24 4.50 -2.68
N LEU A 335 25.72 3.26 -2.52
CA LEU A 335 26.19 2.75 -1.23
C LEU A 335 27.44 3.50 -0.75
N ASP A 336 28.43 3.71 -1.61
CA ASP A 336 29.65 4.44 -1.25
C ASP A 336 29.33 5.87 -0.80
N GLN A 337 28.41 6.55 -1.50
CA GLN A 337 27.91 7.86 -1.10
C GLN A 337 27.15 7.80 0.24
N ALA A 338 26.30 6.80 0.42
CA ALA A 338 25.53 6.63 1.64
C ALA A 338 26.43 6.41 2.86
N TRP A 339 27.39 5.48 2.78
CA TRP A 339 28.37 5.24 3.86
C TRP A 339 29.29 6.42 4.15
N SER A 340 29.48 7.32 3.18
CA SER A 340 30.36 8.49 3.33
C SER A 340 29.66 9.70 3.98
N GLY A 341 28.33 9.77 3.98
CA GLY A 341 27.66 10.98 4.48
C GLY A 341 26.15 10.90 4.74
N HIS A 342 25.49 9.77 4.50
CA HIS A 342 24.07 9.63 4.81
C HIS A 342 23.88 9.26 6.30
N PRO A 343 23.05 9.98 7.07
CA PRO A 343 22.93 9.81 8.53
C PRO A 343 22.32 8.48 8.95
N SER A 344 21.62 7.80 8.03
CA SER A 344 21.15 6.44 8.27
C SER A 344 22.25 5.38 8.16
N PHE A 345 23.45 5.72 7.70
CA PHE A 345 24.55 4.78 7.51
C PHE A 345 25.70 5.15 8.44
N VAL A 346 25.95 4.31 9.44
CA VAL A 346 26.95 4.55 10.48
C VAL A 346 28.07 3.54 10.35
N THR A 347 29.31 4.02 10.39
CA THR A 347 30.51 3.18 10.55
C THR A 347 31.26 3.65 11.79
N ALA A 348 31.65 2.73 12.68
CA ALA A 348 32.35 3.07 13.90
C ALA A 348 33.36 2.00 14.32
N GLN A 349 34.39 2.41 15.06
CA GLN A 349 35.36 1.49 15.66
C GLN A 349 34.91 1.11 17.08
N GLY A 350 34.88 -0.18 17.37
CA GLY A 350 34.50 -0.70 18.68
C GLY A 350 33.03 -0.48 19.04
N VAL A 351 32.63 -1.13 20.14
CA VAL A 351 31.25 -1.05 20.65
C VAL A 351 30.92 0.35 21.15
N ASP A 352 31.84 1.00 21.87
CA ASP A 352 31.64 2.35 22.41
C ASP A 352 31.48 3.40 21.30
N GLY A 353 32.27 3.28 20.23
CA GLY A 353 32.16 4.15 19.07
C GLY A 353 30.82 3.97 18.36
N LEU A 354 30.34 2.73 18.21
CA LEU A 354 29.03 2.46 17.61
C LEU A 354 27.90 2.99 18.49
N ALA A 355 27.96 2.76 19.80
CA ALA A 355 26.98 3.26 20.75
C ALA A 355 26.89 4.80 20.70
N ALA A 356 28.03 5.50 20.73
CA ALA A 356 28.08 6.95 20.63
C ALA A 356 27.48 7.48 19.30
N ALA A 357 27.78 6.83 18.17
CA ALA A 357 27.30 7.27 16.86
C ALA A 357 25.81 6.99 16.62
N THR A 358 25.25 5.96 17.27
CA THR A 358 23.84 5.54 17.09
C THR A 358 22.92 6.04 18.19
N GLY A 359 23.47 6.48 19.33
CA GLY A 359 22.74 6.87 20.53
C GLY A 359 22.29 5.69 21.40
N MET A 360 22.73 4.46 21.10
CA MET A 360 22.42 3.28 21.90
C MET A 360 23.16 3.28 23.25
N ASP A 361 22.62 2.55 24.22
CA ASP A 361 23.33 2.29 25.47
C ASP A 361 24.49 1.30 25.24
N PRO A 362 25.75 1.64 25.60
CA PRO A 362 26.90 0.77 25.34
C PRO A 362 26.79 -0.61 25.98
N ALA A 363 26.22 -0.70 27.19
CA ALA A 363 26.10 -1.98 27.90
C ALA A 363 25.04 -2.89 27.26
N ARG A 364 23.90 -2.33 26.84
CA ARG A 364 22.85 -3.06 26.12
C ARG A 364 23.34 -3.54 24.75
N LEU A 365 24.06 -2.69 24.01
CA LEU A 365 24.65 -3.05 22.73
C LEU A 365 25.68 -4.18 22.90
N ALA A 366 26.59 -4.06 23.87
CA ALA A 366 27.59 -5.09 24.17
C ALA A 366 26.94 -6.43 24.55
N ALA A 367 25.87 -6.41 25.34
CA ALA A 367 25.11 -7.60 25.71
C ALA A 367 24.49 -8.26 24.48
N SER A 368 23.80 -7.49 23.61
CA SER A 368 23.20 -8.02 22.39
C SER A 368 24.21 -8.69 21.45
N LEU A 369 25.41 -8.08 21.29
CA LEU A 369 26.50 -8.65 20.49
C LEU A 369 27.08 -9.92 21.12
N THR A 370 27.23 -9.94 22.44
CA THR A 370 27.75 -11.09 23.20
C THR A 370 26.79 -12.27 23.13
N ASP A 371 25.50 -12.05 23.34
CA ASP A 371 24.46 -13.07 23.29
C ASP A 371 24.38 -13.69 21.88
N TYR A 372 24.42 -12.85 20.84
CA TYR A 372 24.45 -13.34 19.46
C TYR A 372 25.72 -14.14 19.16
N ALA A 373 26.89 -13.67 19.61
CA ALA A 373 28.15 -14.39 19.42
C ALA A 373 28.17 -15.76 20.14
N ALA A 374 27.55 -15.87 21.31
CA ALA A 374 27.38 -17.15 22.02
C ALA A 374 26.46 -18.11 21.26
N ALA A 375 25.39 -17.59 20.64
CA ALA A 375 24.52 -18.37 19.76
C ALA A 375 25.25 -18.87 18.51
N CYS A 376 26.05 -18.02 17.85
CA CYS A 376 26.90 -18.43 16.72
C CYS A 376 27.91 -19.52 17.10
N ALA A 377 28.43 -19.49 18.33
CA ALA A 377 29.37 -20.50 18.84
C ALA A 377 28.68 -21.79 19.35
N GLY A 378 27.35 -21.80 19.44
CA GLY A 378 26.59 -22.90 20.02
C GLY A 378 26.80 -23.08 21.53
N THR A 379 27.33 -22.06 22.22
CA THR A 379 27.61 -22.12 23.67
C THR A 379 26.41 -21.70 24.53
N ALA A 380 25.45 -20.96 23.94
CA ALA A 380 24.17 -20.61 24.55
C ALA A 380 23.10 -20.45 23.46
N PRO A 381 21.80 -20.66 23.75
CA PRO A 381 20.73 -20.35 22.81
C PRO A 381 20.58 -18.83 22.62
N ASP A 382 20.15 -18.42 21.43
CA ASP A 382 19.84 -17.02 21.15
C ASP A 382 18.62 -16.54 21.97
N PRO A 383 18.69 -15.42 22.72
CA PRO A 383 17.59 -14.97 23.57
C PRO A 383 16.29 -14.62 22.84
N THR A 384 16.34 -14.30 21.54
CA THR A 384 15.14 -14.06 20.71
C THR A 384 14.59 -15.35 20.10
N GLY A 385 15.30 -16.46 20.25
CA GLY A 385 14.99 -17.74 19.61
C GLY A 385 15.47 -17.86 18.16
N ARG A 386 16.36 -16.96 17.70
CA ARG A 386 16.99 -17.04 16.37
C ARG A 386 17.75 -18.36 16.22
N ARG A 387 17.62 -18.99 15.05
CA ARG A 387 18.24 -20.29 14.74
C ARG A 387 19.37 -20.15 13.71
N HIS A 388 19.21 -19.27 12.74
CA HIS A 388 20.24 -19.00 11.75
C HIS A 388 21.25 -17.96 12.27
N CYS A 389 22.38 -18.44 12.79
CA CYS A 389 23.45 -17.64 13.37
C CYS A 389 24.79 -17.94 12.68
N PRO A 390 25.02 -17.44 11.44
CA PRO A 390 26.09 -17.91 10.56
C PRO A 390 27.49 -17.50 11.03
N MET A 391 27.63 -16.34 11.65
CA MET A 391 28.91 -15.84 12.17
C MET A 391 28.70 -14.73 13.22
N PRO A 392 29.61 -14.58 14.18
CA PRO A 392 29.53 -13.52 15.18
C PRO A 392 29.91 -12.15 14.61
N ILE A 393 29.32 -11.08 15.15
CA ILE A 393 29.68 -9.68 14.86
C ILE A 393 30.67 -9.21 15.94
N ARG A 394 31.96 -9.09 15.61
CA ARG A 394 33.06 -8.84 16.58
C ARG A 394 33.83 -7.55 16.32
N GLY A 395 33.60 -6.88 15.19
CA GLY A 395 34.38 -5.71 14.79
C GLY A 395 35.76 -6.09 14.23
N PRO A 396 36.78 -5.20 14.28
CA PRO A 396 36.82 -3.95 15.05
C PRO A 396 35.96 -2.83 14.46
N ARG A 397 35.66 -2.87 13.15
CA ARG A 397 34.81 -1.88 12.49
C ARG A 397 33.37 -2.39 12.34
N TYR A 398 32.47 -1.74 13.06
CA TYR A 398 31.05 -2.02 13.02
C TYR A 398 30.33 -1.11 12.03
N ARG A 399 29.18 -1.58 11.56
CA ARG A 399 28.26 -0.89 10.66
C ARG A 399 26.84 -0.97 11.19
N ALA A 400 26.10 0.12 11.03
CA ALA A 400 24.69 0.16 11.35
C ALA A 400 23.91 0.94 10.29
N VAL A 401 22.75 0.41 9.91
CA VAL A 401 21.81 1.07 9.01
C VAL A 401 20.52 1.39 9.77
N LYS A 402 20.17 2.68 9.88
CA LYS A 402 18.91 3.14 10.49
C LYS A 402 17.76 2.86 9.53
N MET A 403 16.78 2.10 10.00
CA MET A 403 15.61 1.67 9.25
C MET A 403 14.34 2.07 10.00
N HIS A 404 13.26 2.26 9.24
CA HIS A 404 11.94 2.56 9.77
C HIS A 404 10.90 1.61 9.19
N GLY A 405 9.83 1.37 9.94
CA GLY A 405 8.60 0.80 9.39
C GLY A 405 8.03 1.70 8.29
N ILE A 406 7.66 1.12 7.15
CA ILE A 406 7.16 1.86 5.97
C ILE A 406 5.63 1.81 5.90
N VAL A 407 5.02 2.92 5.53
CA VAL A 407 3.63 3.02 5.12
C VAL A 407 3.53 2.87 3.61
N LEU A 408 3.02 1.72 3.16
CA LEU A 408 2.68 1.46 1.75
C LEU A 408 1.21 1.72 1.45
N LYS A 409 0.37 1.64 2.48
CA LYS A 409 -1.07 1.89 2.42
C LYS A 409 -1.51 2.57 3.71
N THR A 410 -2.36 3.56 3.58
CA THR A 410 -2.96 4.26 4.71
C THR A 410 -4.10 3.43 5.31
N PRO A 411 -4.15 3.23 6.65
CA PRO A 411 -5.03 2.23 7.22
C PRO A 411 -6.50 2.67 7.22
N ALA A 412 -6.78 3.90 7.67
CA ALA A 412 -8.13 4.40 7.84
C ALA A 412 -8.70 4.95 6.52
N GLY A 413 -10.03 5.07 6.45
CA GLY A 413 -10.66 5.73 5.33
C GLY A 413 -12.18 5.77 5.44
N ILE A 414 -12.82 6.14 4.34
CA ILE A 414 -14.26 6.37 4.27
C ILE A 414 -15.02 5.06 4.52
N ARG A 415 -15.92 5.06 5.50
CA ARG A 415 -16.81 3.93 5.76
C ARG A 415 -17.76 3.75 4.56
N VAL A 416 -17.83 2.53 4.07
CA VAL A 416 -18.78 2.11 3.04
C VAL A 416 -19.56 0.86 3.45
N ASN A 417 -20.72 0.65 2.84
CA ASN A 417 -21.47 -0.61 2.87
C ASN A 417 -21.03 -1.57 1.74
N ASP A 418 -21.67 -2.73 1.63
CA ASP A 418 -21.37 -3.77 0.63
C ASP A 418 -21.74 -3.38 -0.82
N ARG A 419 -22.34 -2.20 -1.00
CA ARG A 419 -22.65 -1.56 -2.29
C ARG A 419 -21.69 -0.42 -2.62
N MET A 420 -20.68 -0.20 -1.78
CA MET A 420 -19.71 0.91 -1.87
C MET A 420 -20.33 2.30 -1.68
N GLU A 421 -21.56 2.39 -1.16
CA GLU A 421 -22.18 3.66 -0.76
C GLU A 421 -21.48 4.13 0.52
N THR A 422 -21.11 5.41 0.56
CA THR A 422 -20.49 6.00 1.76
C THR A 422 -21.50 6.07 2.90
N CYS A 423 -21.04 5.84 4.13
CA CYS A 423 -21.91 5.75 5.29
C CYS A 423 -21.55 6.78 6.36
N ARG A 424 -22.57 7.26 7.06
CA ARG A 424 -22.42 7.99 8.32
C ARG A 424 -22.09 7.05 9.47
N ALA A 425 -21.86 7.61 10.65
CA ALA A 425 -21.53 6.84 11.86
C ALA A 425 -22.64 5.88 12.30
N ASP A 426 -23.91 6.26 12.09
CA ASP A 426 -25.09 5.42 12.36
C ASP A 426 -25.30 4.30 11.31
N GLY A 427 -24.44 4.23 10.28
CA GLY A 427 -24.54 3.26 9.20
C GLY A 427 -25.48 3.67 8.05
N SER A 428 -26.19 4.80 8.16
CA SER A 428 -27.01 5.31 7.07
C SER A 428 -26.15 5.70 5.87
N ALA A 429 -26.61 5.35 4.67
CA ALA A 429 -25.93 5.73 3.43
C ALA A 429 -26.08 7.23 3.16
N ILE A 430 -25.05 7.84 2.58
CA ILE A 430 -25.09 9.18 2.01
C ILE A 430 -25.45 9.03 0.54
N SER A 431 -26.70 9.36 0.21
CA SER A 431 -27.22 9.23 -1.15
C SER A 431 -26.37 9.99 -2.15
N GLY A 432 -26.05 9.33 -3.28
CA GLY A 432 -25.25 9.92 -4.37
C GLY A 432 -23.73 9.90 -4.16
N LEU A 433 -23.23 9.39 -3.03
CA LEU A 433 -21.80 9.36 -2.73
C LEU A 433 -21.25 7.95 -2.50
N TYR A 434 -20.21 7.60 -3.26
CA TYR A 434 -19.53 6.31 -3.22
C TYR A 434 -18.03 6.49 -3.03
N ALA A 435 -17.34 5.46 -2.55
CA ALA A 435 -15.88 5.48 -2.41
C ALA A 435 -15.25 4.13 -2.79
N LEU A 436 -14.05 4.17 -3.36
CA LEU A 436 -13.32 2.99 -3.87
C LEU A 436 -11.81 3.10 -3.64
N GLY A 437 -11.12 1.96 -3.75
CA GLY A 437 -9.66 1.90 -3.66
C GLY A 437 -9.16 2.28 -2.29
N GLU A 438 -8.03 2.97 -2.18
CA GLU A 438 -7.47 3.33 -0.87
C GLU A 438 -8.27 4.44 -0.15
N ALA A 439 -9.23 5.10 -0.82
CA ALA A 439 -10.08 6.11 -0.18
C ALA A 439 -10.97 5.50 0.93
N ILE A 440 -11.27 4.19 0.88
CA ILE A 440 -11.98 3.47 1.95
C ILE A 440 -11.04 2.95 3.04
N GLY A 441 -9.73 3.23 2.95
CA GLY A 441 -8.70 2.76 3.85
C GLY A 441 -8.11 1.42 3.41
N GLY A 442 -6.79 1.35 3.31
CA GLY A 442 -6.03 0.15 2.97
C GLY A 442 -6.12 -0.97 4.00
N ALA A 443 -6.60 -0.69 5.23
CA ALA A 443 -6.90 -1.71 6.21
C ALA A 443 -8.30 -2.32 6.04
N THR A 444 -9.18 -1.75 5.20
CA THR A 444 -10.55 -2.28 5.00
C THR A 444 -10.54 -3.75 4.60
N LEU A 445 -9.62 -4.18 3.73
CA LEU A 445 -9.49 -5.59 3.30
C LEU A 445 -8.33 -6.32 3.96
N SER A 446 -7.35 -5.58 4.49
CA SER A 446 -6.14 -6.14 5.08
C SER A 446 -6.17 -6.25 6.61
N GLY A 447 -7.16 -5.67 7.29
CA GLY A 447 -7.25 -5.66 8.75
C GLY A 447 -5.94 -5.26 9.43
N LYS A 448 -5.58 -5.97 10.50
CA LYS A 448 -4.32 -5.83 11.24
C LYS A 448 -3.16 -6.61 10.63
N GLY A 449 -3.28 -7.06 9.38
CA GLY A 449 -2.21 -7.74 8.64
C GLY A 449 -1.84 -6.96 7.38
N PHE A 450 -0.77 -7.40 6.73
CA PHE A 450 -0.45 -6.98 5.37
C PHE A 450 -0.80 -8.09 4.37
N VAL A 451 -1.92 -7.91 3.67
CA VAL A 451 -2.44 -8.91 2.74
C VAL A 451 -2.05 -8.52 1.31
N SER A 452 -0.96 -9.11 0.80
CA SER A 452 -0.44 -8.80 -0.55
C SER A 452 -1.51 -8.97 -1.63
N GLY A 453 -1.55 -8.05 -2.60
CA GLY A 453 -2.54 -8.05 -3.68
C GLY A 453 -3.90 -7.42 -3.34
N MET A 454 -4.27 -7.33 -2.05
CA MET A 454 -5.59 -6.86 -1.62
C MET A 454 -5.77 -5.33 -1.58
N SER A 455 -4.80 -4.57 -2.09
CA SER A 455 -4.99 -3.15 -2.44
C SER A 455 -5.31 -2.97 -3.93
N VAL A 456 -4.63 -3.72 -4.80
CA VAL A 456 -4.70 -3.52 -6.25
C VAL A 456 -5.86 -4.29 -6.87
N THR A 457 -5.98 -5.60 -6.64
CA THR A 457 -7.06 -6.39 -7.26
C THR A 457 -8.44 -5.89 -6.85
N PRO A 458 -8.73 -5.62 -5.55
CA PRO A 458 -10.03 -5.09 -5.17
C PRO A 458 -10.32 -3.71 -5.74
N ALA A 459 -9.32 -2.83 -5.88
CA ALA A 459 -9.49 -1.53 -6.50
C ALA A 459 -9.94 -1.66 -7.96
N LEU A 460 -9.28 -2.53 -8.74
CA LEU A 460 -9.68 -2.84 -10.11
C LEU A 460 -11.07 -3.48 -10.16
N THR A 461 -11.29 -4.50 -9.34
CA THR A 461 -12.51 -5.32 -9.31
C THR A 461 -13.74 -4.50 -8.93
N LEU A 462 -13.67 -3.78 -7.81
CA LEU A 462 -14.77 -2.95 -7.31
C LEU A 462 -14.96 -1.70 -8.19
N GLY A 463 -13.88 -1.18 -8.78
CA GLY A 463 -13.96 -0.14 -9.81
C GLY A 463 -14.82 -0.60 -10.98
N ARG A 464 -14.48 -1.74 -11.60
CA ARG A 464 -15.26 -2.28 -12.72
C ARG A 464 -16.72 -2.54 -12.35
N TRP A 465 -16.93 -3.21 -11.21
CA TRP A 465 -18.25 -3.57 -10.72
C TRP A 465 -19.14 -2.34 -10.47
N LEU A 466 -18.62 -1.35 -9.73
CA LEU A 466 -19.38 -0.14 -9.40
C LEU A 466 -19.64 0.70 -10.65
N GLY A 467 -18.64 0.84 -11.53
CA GLY A 467 -18.77 1.57 -12.79
C GLY A 467 -19.91 1.03 -13.65
N ARG A 468 -19.93 -0.29 -13.89
CA ARG A 468 -21.00 -0.96 -14.65
C ARG A 468 -22.37 -0.78 -14.01
N ARG A 469 -22.45 -0.93 -12.68
CA ARG A 469 -23.68 -0.78 -11.90
C ARG A 469 -24.24 0.64 -12.01
N LEU A 470 -23.43 1.66 -11.72
CA LEU A 470 -23.86 3.05 -11.78
C LEU A 470 -24.17 3.48 -13.21
N GLY A 471 -23.36 3.05 -14.18
CA GLY A 471 -23.59 3.31 -15.59
C GLY A 471 -24.97 2.82 -16.04
N THR A 472 -25.30 1.56 -15.73
CA THR A 472 -26.61 0.98 -16.05
C THR A 472 -27.76 1.65 -15.29
N GLN A 473 -27.54 2.02 -14.03
CA GLN A 473 -28.59 2.61 -13.20
C GLN A 473 -28.96 4.04 -13.60
N LEU A 474 -27.97 4.83 -14.03
CA LEU A 474 -28.11 6.28 -14.23
C LEU A 474 -28.17 6.68 -15.71
N ALA A 475 -27.71 5.82 -16.64
CA ALA A 475 -27.84 6.09 -18.06
C ALA A 475 -29.31 6.38 -18.44
N GLY A 476 -29.52 7.46 -19.20
CA GLY A 476 -30.84 7.82 -19.72
C GLY A 476 -31.80 8.49 -18.74
N ARG A 477 -31.41 8.77 -17.48
CA ARG A 477 -32.27 9.49 -16.51
C ARG A 477 -32.42 10.99 -16.80
N ALA A 478 -31.70 11.54 -17.78
CA ALA A 478 -31.76 12.95 -18.15
C ALA A 478 -33.01 13.37 -18.96
N CYS A 479 -34.03 12.52 -19.07
CA CYS A 479 -35.28 12.81 -19.81
C CYS A 479 -36.59 12.69 -19.00
N ALA A 480 -36.52 12.64 -17.65
CA ALA A 480 -37.73 12.59 -16.81
C ALA A 480 -37.90 13.85 -15.95
#